data_AF-A0A831WKS1-F1
#
_entry.id   AF-A0A831WKS1-F1
#
_cell.length_a   1.000
_cell.length_b   1.000
_cell.length_c   1.000
_cell.angle_alpha   90.00
_cell.angle_beta   90.00
_cell.angle_gamma   90.00
#
_symmetry.space_group_name_H-M   'P 1'
#
loop_
_entity.id
_entity.type
_entity.pdbx_description
1 polymer ?
#
loop_
_entity_poly.entity_id
_entity_poly.type
_entity_poly.pdbx_seq_one_letter_code
_entity_poly.pdbx_strand_id
1 'polypeptide(L)'
;MQKNSIASKQTKIVLARIEEVGYVDNVWCFNNHILRLGSIIYRLRAMGYDIKIDMHLKTDHNSHYYMISAPGKLSTYEVLHSVNLSDTLKK
;
A
#
# COMPACT_ATOMS: atom_id res chain seq x y z
N MET A 1 -15.42 13.82 12.12
CA MET A 1 -13.97 14.10 12.23
C MET A 1 -13.20 12.82 11.97
N GLN A 2 -12.58 12.66 10.80
CA GLN A 2 -11.72 11.50 10.52
C GLN A 2 -10.44 11.66 11.33
N LYS A 3 -10.22 10.76 12.29
CA LYS A 3 -8.95 10.66 13.02
C LYS A 3 -7.88 10.29 12.01
N ASN A 4 -7.00 11.24 11.65
CA ASN A 4 -5.69 10.93 11.09
C ASN A 4 -4.93 10.11 12.15
N SER A 5 -5.15 8.80 12.16
CA SER A 5 -4.46 7.92 13.08
C SER A 5 -3.00 7.94 12.68
N ILE A 6 -2.16 8.52 13.53
CA ILE A 6 -0.71 8.44 13.39
C ILE A 6 -0.36 6.97 13.16
N ALA A 7 0.13 6.65 11.96
CA ALA A 7 0.50 5.29 11.62
C ALA A 7 1.49 4.77 12.66
N SER A 8 1.20 3.59 13.23
CA SER A 8 2.04 2.99 14.26
C SER A 8 3.48 2.79 13.76
N LYS A 9 4.47 2.72 14.65
CA LYS A 9 5.88 2.47 14.27
C LYS A 9 6.01 1.24 13.35
N GLN A 10 5.32 0.15 13.68
CA GLN A 10 5.31 -1.07 12.86
C GLN A 10 4.63 -0.85 11.49
N THR A 11 3.56 -0.05 11.41
CA THR A 11 2.93 0.30 10.13
C THR A 11 3.90 1.02 9.21
N LYS A 12 4.68 1.97 9.75
CA LYS A 12 5.70 2.69 8.96
C LYS A 12 6.82 1.76 8.48
N ILE A 13 7.28 0.84 9.32
CA ILE A 13 8.31 -0.14 8.96
C ILE A 13 7.82 -1.07 7.84
N VAL A 14 6.59 -1.59 7.95
CA VAL A 14 6.00 -2.45 6.93
C VAL A 14 5.83 -1.71 5.61
N LEU A 15 5.34 -0.48 5.63
CA LEU A 15 5.19 0.33 4.43
C LEU A 15 6.55 0.58 3.76
N ALA A 16 7.55 1.01 4.53
CA ALA A 16 8.90 1.25 4.02
C ALA A 16 9.49 -0.02 3.38
N ARG A 17 9.27 -1.18 3.99
CA ARG A 17 9.71 -2.47 3.43
C ARG A 17 9.05 -2.76 2.08
N ILE A 18 7.75 -2.54 1.97
CA ILE A 18 7.02 -2.75 0.70
C ILE A 18 7.49 -1.76 -0.36
N GLU A 19 7.76 -0.50 0.00
CA GLU A 19 8.27 0.52 -0.92
C GLU A 19 9.70 0.21 -1.41
N GLU A 20 10.55 -0.32 -0.54
CA GLU A 20 11.95 -0.65 -0.85
C GLU A 20 12.09 -1.92 -1.70
N VAL A 21 11.35 -2.99 -1.33
CA VAL A 21 11.56 -4.34 -1.89
C VAL A 21 10.40 -4.81 -2.78
N GLY A 22 9.27 -4.10 -2.74
CA GLY A 22 8.08 -4.44 -3.51
C GLY A 22 7.11 -5.38 -2.78
N TYR A 23 7.53 -6.04 -1.70
CA TYR A 23 6.67 -6.92 -0.91
C TYR A 23 7.08 -7.05 0.56
N VAL A 24 6.17 -7.60 1.37
CA VAL A 24 6.38 -8.03 2.75
C VAL A 24 5.65 -9.36 3.00
N ASP A 25 6.21 -10.22 3.82
CA ASP A 25 5.61 -11.51 4.17
C ASP A 25 5.67 -11.80 5.67
N ASN A 26 5.02 -12.88 6.11
CA ASN A 26 4.92 -13.23 7.53
C ASN A 26 6.26 -13.67 8.12
N VAL A 27 7.15 -14.30 7.35
CA VAL A 27 8.48 -14.76 7.79
C VAL A 27 9.36 -13.56 8.09
N TRP A 28 9.40 -12.59 7.17
CA TRP A 28 10.13 -11.35 7.38
C TRP A 28 9.58 -10.58 8.59
N CYS A 29 8.25 -10.51 8.74
CA CYS A 29 7.64 -9.88 9.90
C CYS A 29 8.01 -10.58 11.22
N PHE A 30 8.05 -11.91 11.25
CA PHE A 30 8.47 -12.67 12.43
C PHE A 30 9.91 -12.35 12.82
N ASN A 31 10.83 -12.37 11.85
CA ASN A 31 12.26 -12.07 12.07
C ASN A 31 12.50 -10.62 12.56
N ASN A 32 11.57 -9.70 12.29
CA ASN A 32 11.66 -8.29 12.69
C ASN A 32 10.74 -7.94 13.88
N HIS A 33 10.18 -8.94 14.57
CA HIS A 33 9.25 -8.74 15.70
C HIS A 33 8.04 -7.86 15.36
N ILE A 34 7.56 -7.95 14.12
CA ILE A 34 6.35 -7.28 13.65
C ILE A 34 5.19 -8.27 13.77
N LEU A 35 4.25 -7.95 14.64
CA LEU A 35 3.08 -8.79 14.90
C LEU A 35 1.87 -8.27 14.13
N ARG A 36 0.93 -9.18 13.85
CA ARG A 36 -0.37 -8.87 13.22
C ARG A 36 -0.24 -8.17 11.86
N LEU A 37 0.56 -8.74 10.95
CA LEU A 37 0.74 -8.21 9.59
C LEU A 37 -0.60 -7.93 8.89
N GLY A 38 -1.56 -8.87 8.95
CA GLY A 38 -2.89 -8.66 8.37
C GLY A 38 -3.62 -7.39 8.88
N SER A 39 -3.51 -7.08 10.18
CA SER A 39 -4.09 -5.84 10.73
C SER A 39 -3.34 -4.58 10.28
N ILE A 40 -2.03 -4.69 10.06
CA ILE A 40 -1.23 -3.59 9.49
C ILE A 40 -1.66 -3.32 8.05
N ILE A 41 -1.78 -4.37 7.22
CA ILE A 41 -2.23 -4.27 5.83
C ILE A 41 -3.65 -3.70 5.74
N TYR A 42 -4.56 -4.13 6.61
CA TYR A 42 -5.92 -3.55 6.68
C TYR A 42 -5.90 -2.03 6.91
N ARG A 43 -5.05 -1.53 7.81
CA ARG A 43 -4.92 -0.09 8.07
C ARG A 43 -4.32 0.65 6.88
N LEU A 44 -3.32 0.07 6.22
CA LEU A 44 -2.73 0.67 5.01
C LEU A 44 -3.77 0.78 3.89
N ARG A 45 -4.59 -0.26 3.68
CA ARG A 45 -5.71 -0.19 2.73
C ARG A 45 -6.73 0.88 3.08
N ALA A 46 -7.06 1.02 4.37
CA ALA A 46 -7.93 2.09 4.85
C ALA A 46 -7.34 3.51 4.66
N MET A 47 -6.02 3.62 4.53
CA MET A 47 -5.32 4.87 4.19
C MET A 47 -5.24 5.12 2.67
N GLY A 48 -5.78 4.21 1.84
CA GLY A 48 -5.84 4.36 0.38
C GLY A 48 -4.69 3.70 -0.39
N TYR A 49 -3.87 2.87 0.25
CA TYR A 49 -2.90 2.04 -0.45
C TYR A 49 -3.58 0.82 -1.07
N ASP A 50 -3.35 0.56 -2.36
CA ASP A 50 -3.77 -0.69 -2.98
C ASP A 50 -2.67 -1.73 -2.76
N ILE A 51 -2.91 -2.65 -1.82
CA ILE A 51 -1.99 -3.74 -1.47
C ILE A 51 -2.71 -5.05 -1.72
N LYS A 52 -2.14 -5.90 -2.58
CA LYS A 52 -2.66 -7.24 -2.87
C LYS A 52 -1.88 -8.30 -2.11
N ILE A 53 -2.53 -9.45 -1.97
CA ILE A 53 -1.93 -10.66 -1.41
C ILE A 53 -1.73 -11.64 -2.55
N ASP A 54 -0.55 -12.21 -2.60
CA ASP A 54 -0.24 -13.34 -3.43
C ASP A 54 -0.17 -14.58 -2.55
N MET A 55 -1.07 -15.50 -2.83
CA MET A 55 -1.06 -16.84 -2.25
C MET A 55 -0.46 -17.81 -3.28
N HIS A 56 0.67 -17.43 -3.89
CA HIS A 56 1.42 -18.35 -4.73
C HIS A 56 2.06 -19.42 -3.84
N LEU A 57 1.51 -20.63 -3.99
CA LEU A 57 2.08 -21.96 -3.79
C LEU A 57 1.30 -22.78 -2.77
N LYS A 58 0.67 -23.84 -3.28
CA LYS A 58 -0.03 -24.92 -2.53
C LYS A 58 0.84 -25.62 -1.48
N THR A 59 2.09 -25.20 -1.30
CA THR A 59 3.12 -25.83 -0.46
C THR A 59 3.73 -24.89 0.57
N ASP A 60 3.54 -23.57 0.44
CA ASP A 60 4.13 -22.60 1.35
C ASP A 60 3.03 -21.73 1.94
N HIS A 61 2.74 -21.90 3.23
CA HIS A 61 1.67 -21.17 3.93
C HIS A 61 2.03 -19.68 4.15
N ASN A 62 2.99 -19.14 3.39
CA ASN A 62 3.46 -17.77 3.51
C ASN A 62 2.66 -16.83 2.61
N SER A 63 2.10 -15.77 3.21
CA SER A 63 1.36 -14.74 2.50
C SER A 63 2.29 -13.60 2.11
N HIS A 64 2.44 -13.37 0.81
CA HIS A 64 3.23 -12.25 0.30
C HIS A 64 2.30 -11.09 -0.02
N TYR A 65 2.52 -9.94 0.61
CA TYR A 65 1.77 -8.72 0.36
C TYR A 65 2.60 -7.74 -0.44
N TYR A 66 2.05 -7.20 -1.53
CA TYR A 66 2.75 -6.30 -2.44
C TYR A 66 1.87 -5.11 -2.80
N MET A 67 2.49 -3.95 -2.99
CA MET A 67 1.79 -2.71 -3.30
C MET A 67 1.59 -2.58 -4.82
N ILE A 68 0.35 -2.33 -5.23
CA ILE A 68 -0.02 -1.98 -6.61
C ILE A 68 0.05 -0.48 -6.80
N SER A 69 -0.48 0.30 -5.86
CA SER A 69 -0.49 1.76 -5.92
C SER A 69 -0.54 2.40 -4.54
N ALA A 70 -0.09 3.65 -4.48
CA ALA A 70 -0.10 4.48 -3.27
C ALA A 70 -1.17 5.58 -3.37
N PRO A 71 -1.78 6.00 -2.24
CA PRO A 71 -2.78 7.05 -2.25
C PRO A 71 -2.21 8.36 -2.80
N GLY A 72 -2.96 9.02 -3.69
CA GLY A 72 -2.57 10.31 -4.25
C GLY A 72 -1.48 10.27 -5.33
N LYS A 73 -0.92 9.10 -5.67
CA LYS A 73 -0.21 8.95 -6.95
C LYS A 73 -1.26 8.78 -8.06
N LEU A 74 -1.76 9.91 -8.55
CA LEU A 74 -2.49 9.94 -9.82
C LEU A 74 -1.60 9.28 -10.87
N SER A 75 -2.17 8.33 -11.61
CA SER A 75 -1.53 7.81 -12.81
C SER A 75 -1.24 9.00 -13.73
N THR A 76 -0.09 9.03 -14.40
CA THR A 76 0.27 10.10 -15.36
C THR A 76 -0.84 10.33 -16.39
N TYR A 77 -1.61 9.28 -16.70
CA TYR A 77 -2.80 9.32 -17.55
C TYR A 77 -3.96 10.15 -16.97
N GLU A 78 -4.22 10.06 -15.67
CA GLU A 78 -5.27 10.83 -14.99
C GLU A 78 -4.91 12.32 -14.89
N VAL A 79 -3.61 12.62 -14.76
CA VAL A 79 -3.09 13.99 -14.82
C VAL A 79 -3.22 14.57 -16.24
N LEU A 80 -2.82 13.83 -17.27
CA LEU A 80 -2.88 14.30 -18.66
C LEU A 80 -4.31 14.59 -19.14
N HIS A 81 -5.31 13.84 -18.68
CA HIS A 81 -6.71 14.10 -19.03
C HIS A 81 -7.37 15.24 -18.24
N SER A 82 -6.97 15.49 -16.99
CA SER A 82 -7.52 16.60 -16.20
C SER A 82 -7.01 17.97 -16.64
N VAL A 83 -5.78 18.05 -17.18
CA VAL A 83 -5.23 19.30 -17.73
C VAL A 83 -5.97 19.73 -19.01
N ASN A 84 -6.31 18.78 -19.91
CA ASN A 84 -7.01 19.08 -21.17
C ASN A 84 -8.44 19.64 -20.99
N LEU A 85 -9.13 19.28 -19.91
CA LEU A 85 -10.47 19.83 -19.59
C LEU A 85 -10.42 21.27 -19.09
N SER A 86 -9.31 21.68 -18.48
CA SER A 86 -9.15 23.04 -17.94
C SER A 86 -8.87 24.08 -19.04
N ASP A 87 -8.20 23.67 -20.11
CA ASP A 87 -7.89 24.54 -21.25
C ASP A 87 -9.06 24.68 -22.24
N THR A 88 -9.98 23.72 -22.24
CA THR A 88 -11.18 23.74 -23.11
C THR A 88 -12.33 24.59 -22.56
N LEU A 89 -12.32 24.91 -21.26
CA LEU A 89 -13.34 25.74 -20.61
C LEU A 89 -12.97 27.24 -20.52
N LYS A 90 -11.81 27.64 -21.06
CA LYS A 90 -11.35 29.04 -21.12
C LYS A 90 -11.54 29.70 -22.50
N LYS A 91 -12.29 29.08 -23.41
CA LYS A 91 -12.64 29.67 -24.71
C LYS A 91 -14.08 30.14 -24.76
#